data_AF-A0AAP0C2D4-F1
#
_entry.id   AF-A0AAP0C2D4-F1
#
_cell.length_a   1.000
_cell.length_b   1.000
_cell.length_c   1.000
_cell.angle_alpha   90.00
_cell.angle_beta   90.00
_cell.angle_gamma   90.00
#
_symmetry.space_group_name_H-M   'P 1'
#
loop_
_entity.id
_entity.type
_entity.pdbx_description
1 polymer ?
#
loop_
_entity_poly.entity_id
_entity_poly.type
_entity_poly.pdbx_seq_one_letter_code
_entity_poly.pdbx_strand_id
1 'polypeptide(L)'
;MQQRRATVGRPSGTDGFDFSYRMVVDSRYTKVAKGKSRLKSLLLVQTILQAIGFLLIVLDSQEKGFGNLVVVSISAGFISLFLGELGRRRSQANLLRLYLGLSALSAAFNAAHVVRSDLFLKVTENKDISSLSNYELGEVVHALLCVVLQVLAIITTVGLVQNMSPKRTS
;
A
#
# COMPACT_ATOMS: atom_id res chain seq x y z
N MET A 1 9.65 57.40 -39.40
CA MET A 1 9.93 56.01 -38.94
C MET A 1 10.95 56.06 -37.82
N GLN A 2 10.54 55.78 -36.58
CA GLN A 2 11.45 55.72 -35.43
C GLN A 2 11.76 54.25 -35.12
N GLN A 3 12.92 53.78 -35.56
CA GLN A 3 13.55 52.58 -35.04
C GLN A 3 13.90 52.82 -33.57
N ARG A 4 13.13 52.22 -32.64
CA ARG A 4 13.55 52.07 -31.25
C ARG A 4 14.42 50.83 -31.14
N ARG A 5 15.61 51.03 -30.59
CA ARG A 5 16.66 50.05 -30.30
C ARG A 5 16.07 48.83 -29.58
N ALA A 6 16.46 47.64 -30.03
CA ALA A 6 16.29 46.41 -29.27
C ALA A 6 17.13 46.52 -27.98
N THR A 7 16.51 46.96 -26.89
CA THR A 7 17.02 46.72 -25.55
C THR A 7 17.04 45.22 -25.34
N VAL A 8 18.25 44.64 -25.28
CA VAL A 8 18.52 43.28 -24.83
C VAL A 8 18.03 43.18 -23.39
N GLY A 9 16.77 42.78 -23.25
CA GLY A 9 16.06 42.73 -21.97
C GLY A 9 14.75 42.01 -22.19
N ARG A 10 14.73 40.74 -21.79
CA ARG A 10 13.59 39.81 -21.84
C ARG A 10 12.29 40.53 -21.41
N PRO A 11 11.15 40.32 -22.10
CA PRO A 11 9.87 40.92 -21.72
C PRO A 11 9.57 40.62 -20.25
N SER A 12 9.53 41.65 -19.41
CA SER A 12 9.31 41.57 -17.96
C SER A 12 7.82 41.43 -17.62
N GLY A 13 7.17 40.43 -18.21
CA GLY A 13 5.75 40.11 -17.99
C GLY A 13 5.44 38.60 -17.98
N THR A 14 6.49 37.78 -17.97
CA THR A 14 6.45 36.31 -17.89
C THR A 14 7.83 35.91 -17.38
N ASP A 15 8.11 36.38 -16.18
CA ASP A 15 9.37 36.12 -15.51
C ASP A 15 9.58 34.61 -15.42
N GLY A 16 10.81 34.15 -15.57
CA GLY A 16 11.13 32.72 -15.45
C GLY A 16 10.71 32.11 -14.10
N PHE A 17 10.25 32.92 -13.15
CA PHE A 17 9.62 32.49 -11.90
C PHE A 17 8.31 31.73 -12.14
N ASP A 18 7.38 32.19 -12.99
CA ASP A 18 6.15 31.43 -13.29
C ASP A 18 6.48 30.11 -14.00
N PHE A 19 7.44 30.12 -14.94
CA PHE A 19 7.90 28.89 -15.61
C PHE A 19 8.55 27.90 -14.63
N SER A 20 9.43 28.39 -13.75
CA SER A 20 10.08 27.57 -12.72
C SER A 20 9.06 27.03 -11.71
N TYR A 21 8.07 27.83 -11.33
CA TYR A 21 6.98 27.42 -10.46
C TYR A 21 6.12 26.33 -11.12
N ARG A 22 5.70 26.53 -12.37
CA ARG A 22 4.95 25.52 -13.15
C ARG A 22 5.73 24.23 -13.31
N MET A 23 7.03 24.27 -13.59
CA MET A 23 7.87 23.07 -13.68
C MET A 23 7.92 22.28 -12.36
N VAL A 24 8.08 22.96 -11.22
CA VAL A 24 8.12 22.30 -9.90
C VAL A 24 6.75 21.72 -9.55
N VAL A 25 5.67 22.43 -9.87
CA VAL A 25 4.29 22.02 -9.62
C VAL A 25 3.89 20.84 -10.50
N ASP A 26 4.17 20.87 -11.80
CA ASP A 26 3.91 19.78 -12.74
C ASP A 26 4.71 18.53 -12.39
N SER A 27 5.97 18.68 -11.95
CA SER A 27 6.78 17.57 -11.44
C SER A 27 6.14 16.90 -10.21
N ARG A 28 5.52 17.66 -9.30
CA ARG A 28 4.80 17.09 -8.15
C ARG A 28 3.51 16.40 -8.57
N TYR A 29 2.72 17.02 -9.45
CA TYR A 29 1.46 16.41 -9.93
C TYR A 29 1.71 15.10 -10.67
N THR A 30 2.74 15.04 -11.51
CA THR A 30 3.13 13.81 -12.22
C THR A 30 3.59 12.71 -11.24
N LYS A 31 4.37 13.05 -10.21
CA LYS A 31 4.76 12.11 -9.14
C LYS A 31 3.55 11.59 -8.38
N VAL A 32 2.59 12.44 -8.03
CA VAL A 32 1.34 12.04 -7.35
C VAL A 32 0.50 11.13 -8.25
N ALA A 33 0.36 11.44 -9.53
CA ALA A 33 -0.37 10.61 -10.49
C ALA A 33 0.27 9.21 -10.63
N LYS A 34 1.60 9.16 -10.78
CA LYS A 34 2.36 7.90 -10.85
C LYS A 34 2.23 7.09 -9.56
N GLY A 35 2.34 7.76 -8.41
CA GLY A 35 2.16 7.14 -7.09
C GLY A 35 0.75 6.55 -6.90
N LYS A 36 -0.30 7.28 -7.31
CA LYS A 36 -1.69 6.78 -7.29
C LYS A 36 -1.90 5.58 -8.20
N SER A 37 -1.30 5.58 -9.38
CA SER A 37 -1.39 4.45 -10.32
C SER A 37 -0.74 3.19 -9.74
N ARG A 38 0.48 3.34 -9.19
CA ARG A 38 1.17 2.25 -8.48
C ARG A 38 0.37 1.74 -7.28
N LEU A 39 -0.15 2.65 -6.46
CA LEU A 39 -0.97 2.29 -5.30
C LEU A 39 -2.26 1.57 -5.71
N LYS A 40 -2.90 1.97 -6.83
CA LYS A 40 -4.07 1.25 -7.37
C LYS A 40 -3.73 -0.21 -7.69
N SER A 41 -2.59 -0.43 -8.35
CA SER A 41 -2.15 -1.79 -8.67
C SER A 41 -1.86 -2.60 -7.41
N LEU A 42 -1.21 -2.01 -6.40
CA LEU A 42 -0.94 -2.67 -5.12
C LEU A 42 -2.24 -3.03 -4.38
N LEU A 43 -3.20 -2.11 -4.31
CA LEU A 43 -4.50 -2.37 -3.68
C LEU A 43 -5.26 -3.50 -4.38
N LEU A 44 -5.19 -3.58 -5.71
CA LEU A 44 -5.79 -4.67 -6.48
C LEU A 44 -5.15 -6.01 -6.11
N VAL A 45 -3.81 -6.08 -6.09
CA VAL A 45 -3.09 -7.31 -5.71
C VAL A 45 -3.38 -7.69 -4.25
N GLN A 46 -3.39 -6.74 -3.33
CA GLN A 46 -3.78 -7.00 -1.94
C GLN A 46 -5.22 -7.50 -1.81
N THR A 47 -6.15 -7.00 -2.63
CA THR A 47 -7.54 -7.49 -2.65
C THR A 47 -7.61 -8.94 -3.11
N ILE A 48 -6.85 -9.30 -4.15
CA ILE A 48 -6.78 -10.70 -4.62
C ILE A 48 -6.20 -11.60 -3.52
N LEU A 49 -5.10 -11.18 -2.88
CA LEU A 49 -4.50 -11.96 -1.81
C LEU A 49 -5.38 -12.05 -0.57
N GLN A 50 -6.15 -11.00 -0.25
CA GLN A 50 -7.13 -11.06 0.83
C GLN A 50 -8.20 -12.12 0.54
N ALA A 51 -8.65 -12.24 -0.71
CA ALA A 51 -9.60 -13.28 -1.11
C ALA A 51 -8.98 -14.69 -1.06
N ILE A 52 -7.74 -14.85 -1.50
CA ILE A 52 -7.01 -16.12 -1.40
C ILE A 52 -6.81 -16.51 0.06
N GLY A 53 -6.39 -15.57 0.92
CA GLY A 53 -6.19 -15.81 2.35
C GLY A 53 -7.49 -16.21 3.04
N PHE A 54 -8.60 -15.53 2.73
CA PHE A 54 -9.92 -15.93 3.21
C PHE A 54 -10.28 -17.35 2.80
N LEU A 55 -10.02 -17.74 1.54
CA LEU A 55 -10.28 -19.10 1.07
C LEU A 55 -9.45 -20.15 1.83
N LEU A 56 -8.15 -19.90 2.03
CA LEU A 56 -7.27 -20.79 2.79
C LEU A 56 -7.77 -20.98 4.23
N ILE A 57 -8.21 -19.90 4.88
CA ILE A 57 -8.74 -19.93 6.24
C ILE A 57 -10.07 -20.69 6.32
N VAL A 58 -10.95 -20.53 5.33
CA VAL A 58 -12.21 -21.28 5.28
C VAL A 58 -11.95 -22.78 5.13
N LEU A 59 -10.91 -23.17 4.37
CA LEU A 59 -10.51 -24.57 4.25
C LEU A 59 -9.96 -25.12 5.56
N ASP A 60 -9.04 -24.43 6.23
CA ASP A 60 -8.49 -24.86 7.54
C ASP A 60 -9.55 -24.86 8.65
N SER A 61 -10.50 -23.92 8.61
CA SER A 61 -11.58 -23.84 9.59
C SER A 61 -12.56 -25.03 9.55
N GLN A 62 -12.60 -25.82 8.46
CA GLN A 62 -13.42 -27.04 8.47
C GLN A 62 -12.90 -28.08 9.47
N GLU A 63 -11.60 -28.06 9.76
CA GLU A 63 -10.98 -28.98 10.69
C GLU A 63 -10.89 -28.41 12.12
N LYS A 64 -10.59 -27.11 12.26
CA LYS A 64 -10.20 -26.51 13.56
C LYS A 64 -11.09 -25.36 14.03
N GLY A 65 -12.05 -24.89 13.22
CA GLY A 65 -12.85 -23.70 13.51
C GLY A 65 -12.08 -22.39 13.37
N PHE A 66 -12.78 -21.25 13.49
CA PHE A 66 -12.17 -19.93 13.31
C PHE A 66 -11.50 -19.41 14.60
N GLY A 67 -10.20 -19.13 14.53
CA GLY A 67 -9.50 -18.42 15.59
C GLY A 67 -9.84 -16.92 15.64
N ASN A 68 -10.02 -16.37 16.85
CA ASN A 68 -10.34 -14.94 17.04
C ASN A 68 -9.34 -13.99 16.35
N LEU A 69 -8.03 -14.31 16.40
CA LEU A 69 -6.98 -13.51 15.76
C LEU A 69 -7.13 -13.45 14.24
N VAL A 70 -7.55 -14.56 13.64
CA VAL A 70 -7.71 -14.70 12.19
C VAL A 70 -8.89 -13.86 11.72
N VAL A 71 -10.01 -13.92 12.44
CA VAL A 71 -11.21 -13.10 12.15
C VAL A 71 -10.90 -11.61 12.28
N VAL A 72 -10.16 -11.21 13.31
CA VAL A 72 -9.72 -9.81 13.48
C VAL A 72 -8.77 -9.38 12.37
N SER A 73 -7.83 -10.24 11.95
CA SER A 73 -6.92 -9.93 10.85
C SER A 73 -7.66 -9.74 9.53
N ILE A 74 -8.62 -10.61 9.19
CA ILE A 74 -9.43 -10.51 7.96
C ILE A 74 -10.26 -9.23 7.96
N SER A 75 -10.98 -8.96 9.05
CA SER A 75 -11.84 -7.78 9.14
C SER A 75 -11.04 -6.48 9.09
N ALA A 76 -9.92 -6.40 9.82
CA ALA A 76 -9.00 -5.27 9.75
C ALA A 76 -8.40 -5.10 8.34
N GLY A 77 -8.04 -6.21 7.68
CA GLY A 77 -7.54 -6.23 6.30
C GLY A 77 -8.56 -5.66 5.32
N PHE A 78 -9.81 -6.10 5.39
CA PHE A 78 -10.90 -5.62 4.54
C PHE A 78 -11.19 -4.12 4.74
N ILE A 79 -11.27 -3.68 6.00
CA ILE A 79 -11.46 -2.26 6.35
C ILE A 79 -10.28 -1.43 5.82
N SER A 80 -9.05 -1.93 5.94
CA SER A 80 -7.86 -1.24 5.43
C SER A 80 -7.95 -1.02 3.92
N LEU A 81 -8.33 -2.03 3.14
CA LEU A 81 -8.46 -1.92 1.68
C LEU A 81 -9.48 -0.87 1.27
N PHE A 82 -10.61 -0.83 1.97
CA PHE A 82 -11.64 0.18 1.74
C PHE A 82 -11.11 1.60 1.99
N LEU A 83 -10.40 1.81 3.10
CA LEU A 83 -9.77 3.08 3.44
C LEU A 83 -8.66 3.46 2.45
N GLY A 84 -7.89 2.48 1.98
CA GLY A 84 -6.82 2.67 1.00
C GLY A 84 -7.35 3.16 -0.34
N GLU A 85 -8.40 2.51 -0.85
CA GLU A 85 -9.04 2.92 -2.11
C GLU A 85 -9.74 4.28 -1.99
N LEU A 86 -10.42 4.52 -0.86
CA LEU A 86 -11.06 5.81 -0.59
C LEU A 86 -10.02 6.94 -0.48
N GLY A 87 -8.93 6.70 0.25
CA GLY A 87 -7.81 7.64 0.42
C GLY A 87 -7.11 7.96 -0.89
N ARG A 88 -6.91 6.95 -1.74
CA ARG A 88 -6.35 7.10 -3.09
C ARG A 88 -7.25 7.94 -3.99
N ARG A 89 -8.56 7.67 -4.03
CA ARG A 89 -9.54 8.41 -4.86
C ARG A 89 -9.70 9.84 -4.40
N ARG A 90 -9.87 10.08 -3.09
CA ARG A 90 -10.08 11.40 -2.51
C ARG A 90 -8.79 12.20 -2.28
N SER A 91 -7.62 11.61 -2.58
CA SER A 91 -6.30 12.22 -2.33
C SER A 91 -6.12 12.67 -0.88
N GLN A 92 -6.64 11.89 0.08
CA GLN A 92 -6.60 12.25 1.49
C GLN A 92 -5.46 11.52 2.19
N ALA A 93 -4.43 12.28 2.56
CA ALA A 93 -3.25 11.75 3.27
C ALA A 93 -3.61 11.03 4.57
N ASN A 94 -4.60 11.53 5.32
CA ASN A 94 -5.02 10.91 6.58
C ASN A 94 -5.64 9.52 6.38
N LEU A 95 -6.48 9.35 5.34
CA LEU A 95 -7.04 8.03 5.01
C LEU A 95 -5.95 7.04 4.59
N LEU A 96 -4.95 7.51 3.82
CA LEU A 96 -3.81 6.69 3.42
C LEU A 96 -2.94 6.27 4.61
N ARG A 97 -2.76 7.14 5.61
CA ARG A 97 -2.07 6.79 6.86
C ARG A 97 -2.85 5.78 7.69
N LEU A 98 -4.18 5.93 7.79
CA LEU A 98 -5.04 4.95 8.47
C LEU A 98 -5.00 3.59 7.76
N TYR A 99 -5.05 3.58 6.43
CA TYR A 99 -4.85 2.37 5.63
C TYR A 99 -3.53 1.68 5.97
N LEU A 100 -2.41 2.41 6.02
CA LEU A 100 -1.11 1.84 6.40
C LEU A 100 -1.11 1.25 7.81
N GLY A 101 -1.71 1.95 8.78
CA GLY A 101 -1.81 1.47 10.16
C GLY A 101 -2.61 0.17 10.27
N LEU A 102 -3.81 0.14 9.68
CA LEU A 102 -4.68 -1.05 9.73
C LEU A 102 -4.11 -2.23 8.93
N SER A 103 -3.54 -1.98 7.74
CA SER A 103 -2.91 -3.04 6.95
C SER A 103 -1.68 -3.63 7.65
N ALA A 104 -0.89 -2.81 8.33
CA ALA A 104 0.23 -3.28 9.15
C ALA A 104 -0.25 -4.13 10.33
N LEU A 105 -1.32 -3.71 11.02
CA LEU A 105 -1.91 -4.47 12.12
C LEU A 105 -2.48 -5.82 11.65
N SER A 106 -3.20 -5.82 10.52
CA SER A 106 -3.70 -7.04 9.89
C SER A 106 -2.57 -8.01 9.53
N ALA A 107 -1.50 -7.51 8.90
CA ALA A 107 -0.31 -8.30 8.57
C ALA A 107 0.40 -8.84 9.81
N ALA A 108 0.51 -8.04 10.88
CA ALA A 108 1.08 -8.47 12.15
C ALA A 108 0.27 -9.59 12.81
N PHE A 109 -1.07 -9.48 12.81
CA PHE A 109 -1.93 -10.55 13.31
C PHE A 109 -1.85 -11.82 12.45
N ASN A 110 -1.74 -11.69 11.13
CA ASN A 110 -1.56 -12.84 10.25
C ASN A 110 -0.20 -13.53 10.51
N ALA A 111 0.87 -12.75 10.64
CA ALA A 111 2.18 -13.28 10.99
C ALA A 111 2.17 -13.95 12.38
N ALA A 112 1.50 -13.35 13.36
CA ALA A 112 1.37 -13.92 14.70
C ALA A 112 0.55 -15.24 14.69
N HIS A 113 -0.43 -15.37 13.80
CA HIS A 113 -1.16 -16.62 13.59
C HIS A 113 -0.21 -17.71 13.09
N VAL A 114 0.54 -17.44 12.03
CA VAL A 114 1.48 -18.41 11.43
C VAL A 114 2.60 -18.79 12.40
N VAL A 115 3.11 -17.84 13.20
CA VAL A 115 4.15 -18.11 14.21
C VAL A 115 3.62 -18.96 15.37
N ARG A 116 2.36 -18.77 15.76
CA ARG A 116 1.73 -19.54 16.84
C ARG A 116 1.23 -20.90 16.40
N SER A 117 1.02 -21.12 15.10
CA SER A 117 0.60 -22.40 14.59
C SER A 117 1.76 -23.38 14.55
N ASP A 118 1.44 -24.67 14.63
CA ASP A 118 2.43 -25.76 14.54
C ASP A 118 3.24 -25.72 13.23
N LEU A 119 2.79 -24.95 12.23
CA LEU A 119 3.48 -24.71 10.96
C LEU A 119 4.85 -24.10 11.15
N PHE A 120 5.00 -23.10 12.03
CA PHE A 120 6.28 -22.44 12.23
C PHE A 120 7.31 -23.39 12.86
N LEU A 121 6.89 -24.24 13.79
CA LEU A 121 7.73 -25.26 14.42
C LEU A 121 8.13 -26.34 13.41
N LYS A 122 7.18 -26.86 12.62
CA LYS A 122 7.45 -27.83 11.55
C LYS A 122 8.48 -27.32 10.53
N VAL A 123 8.34 -26.06 10.09
CA VAL A 123 9.20 -25.46 9.07
C VAL A 123 10.59 -25.08 9.63
N THR A 124 10.64 -24.49 10.82
CA THR A 124 11.87 -23.86 11.34
C THR A 124 12.71 -24.82 12.18
N GLU A 125 12.05 -25.65 12.99
CA GLU A 125 12.73 -26.50 13.98
C GLU A 125 13.00 -27.90 13.41
N ASN A 126 11.99 -28.53 12.80
CA ASN A 126 12.13 -29.90 12.30
C ASN A 126 12.68 -29.97 10.86
N LYS A 127 12.71 -28.86 10.10
CA LYS A 127 13.05 -28.82 8.66
C LYS A 127 12.27 -29.84 7.81
N ASP A 128 11.15 -30.33 8.31
CA ASP A 128 10.34 -31.37 7.65
C ASP A 128 9.38 -30.76 6.63
N ILE A 129 9.95 -30.11 5.62
CA ILE A 129 9.21 -29.48 4.52
C ILE A 129 8.42 -30.54 3.72
N SER A 130 8.91 -31.78 3.68
CA SER A 130 8.28 -32.91 2.98
C SER A 130 7.01 -33.46 3.67
N SER A 131 6.79 -33.14 4.94
CA SER A 131 5.61 -33.58 5.70
C SER A 131 4.44 -32.59 5.65
N LEU A 132 4.67 -31.38 5.11
CA LEU A 132 3.66 -30.33 5.04
C LEU A 132 2.63 -30.68 3.97
N SER A 133 1.36 -30.51 4.32
CA SER A 133 0.30 -30.56 3.32
C SER A 133 0.40 -29.37 2.36
N ASN A 134 -0.12 -29.53 1.14
CA ASN A 134 -0.09 -28.47 0.12
C ASN A 134 -0.76 -27.16 0.59
N TYR A 135 -1.78 -27.24 1.45
CA TYR A 135 -2.46 -26.06 1.99
C TYR A 135 -1.63 -25.36 3.08
N GLU A 136 -0.94 -26.12 3.93
CA GLU A 136 -0.05 -25.60 4.99
C GLU A 136 1.12 -24.82 4.38
N LEU A 137 1.72 -25.36 3.31
CA LEU A 137 2.77 -24.68 2.55
C LEU A 137 2.22 -23.41 1.87
N GLY A 138 0.99 -23.47 1.36
CA GLY A 138 0.27 -22.33 0.79
C GLY A 138 0.09 -21.19 1.78
N GLU A 139 -0.22 -21.48 3.05
CA GLU A 139 -0.40 -20.48 4.11
C GLU A 139 0.91 -19.73 4.41
N VAL A 140 2.03 -20.45 4.50
CA VAL A 140 3.36 -19.86 4.75
C VAL A 140 3.77 -18.94 3.59
N VAL A 141 3.61 -19.42 2.35
CA VAL A 141 3.92 -18.62 1.15
C VAL A 141 3.01 -17.39 1.05
N HIS A 142 1.72 -17.55 1.36
CA HIS A 142 0.76 -16.45 1.38
C HIS A 142 1.14 -15.38 2.41
N ALA A 143 1.49 -15.78 3.64
CA ALA A 143 1.93 -14.88 4.69
C ALA A 143 3.19 -14.09 4.27
N LEU A 144 4.16 -14.77 3.65
CA LEU A 144 5.37 -14.12 3.12
C LEU A 144 5.04 -13.09 2.03
N LEU A 145 4.17 -13.43 1.07
CA LEU A 145 3.72 -12.51 0.03
C LEU A 145 3.01 -11.29 0.61
N CYS A 146 2.20 -11.47 1.65
CA CYS A 146 1.54 -10.37 2.35
C CYS A 146 2.55 -9.39 2.98
N VAL A 147 3.59 -9.91 3.62
CA VAL A 147 4.66 -9.08 4.21
C VAL A 147 5.40 -8.29 3.14
N VAL A 148 5.79 -8.93 2.03
CA VAL A 148 6.49 -8.26 0.92
C VAL A 148 5.63 -7.13 0.34
N LEU A 149 4.35 -7.39 0.10
CA LEU A 149 3.43 -6.36 -0.40
C LEU A 149 3.19 -5.25 0.60
N GLN A 150 3.17 -5.54 1.89
CA GLN A 150 3.05 -4.52 2.92
C GLN A 150 4.23 -3.54 2.88
N VAL A 151 5.46 -4.03 2.68
CA VAL A 151 6.65 -3.18 2.51
C VAL A 151 6.50 -2.29 1.27
N LEU A 152 6.08 -2.85 0.13
CA LEU A 152 5.86 -2.08 -1.10
C LEU A 152 4.75 -1.04 -0.95
N ALA A 153 3.68 -1.37 -0.22
CA ALA A 153 2.59 -0.47 0.09
C ALA A 153 3.06 0.69 0.98
N ILE A 154 3.89 0.43 1.99
CA ILE A 154 4.51 1.47 2.83
C ILE A 154 5.34 2.43 1.98
N ILE A 155 6.29 1.92 1.19
CA ILE A 155 7.18 2.75 0.36
C ILE A 155 6.36 3.61 -0.61
N THR A 156 5.39 3.01 -1.30
CA THR A 156 4.56 3.71 -2.29
C THR A 156 3.68 4.76 -1.65
N THR A 157 3.07 4.45 -0.51
CA THR A 157 2.12 5.34 0.17
C THR A 157 2.84 6.49 0.86
N VAL A 158 3.99 6.24 1.51
CA VAL A 158 4.83 7.30 2.09
C VAL A 158 5.31 8.25 1.00
N GLY A 159 5.84 7.72 -0.11
CA GLY A 159 6.26 8.53 -1.25
C GLY A 159 5.10 9.32 -1.86
N LEU A 160 3.90 8.74 -1.92
CA LEU A 160 2.71 9.44 -2.40
C LEU A 160 2.30 10.58 -1.46
N VAL A 161 2.20 10.31 -0.15
CA VAL A 161 1.78 11.28 0.86
C VAL A 161 2.75 12.45 0.98
N GLN A 162 4.07 12.22 0.87
CA GLN A 162 5.07 13.29 0.89
C GLN A 162 4.94 14.25 -0.32
N ASN A 163 4.49 13.73 -1.46
CA ASN A 163 4.29 14.54 -2.66
C ASN A 163 2.88 15.16 -2.73
N MET A 164 1.94 14.77 -1.87
CA MET A 164 0.63 15.40 -1.76
C MET A 164 0.74 16.75 -1.04
N SER A 165 0.07 17.77 -1.58
CA SER A 165 0.00 19.07 -0.92
C SER A 165 -0.75 18.96 0.41
N PRO A 166 -0.31 19.64 1.48
CA PRO A 166 -1.11 19.79 2.69
C PRO A 166 -2.47 20.39 2.30
N LYS A 167 -3.56 19.82 2.82
CA LYS A 167 -4.90 20.37 2.60
C LYS A 167 -4.89 21.78 3.19
N ARG A 168 -5.14 22.82 2.37
CA ARG A 168 -5.30 24.18 2.87
C ARG A 168 -6.43 24.17 3.91
N THR A 169 -6.09 24.44 5.17
CA THR A 169 -7.06 24.81 6.19
C THR A 169 -7.62 26.16 5.75
N SER A 170 -8.88 26.15 5.29
CA SER A 170 -9.68 27.35 5.13
C SER A 170 -10.26 27.73 6.48
#